data_AF-J9DKG7-F1
#
_entry.id   AF-J9DKG7-F1
#
_cell.length_a   1.000
_cell.length_b   1.000
_cell.length_c   1.000
_cell.angle_alpha   90.00
_cell.angle_beta   90.00
_cell.angle_gamma   90.00
#
_symmetry.space_group_name_H-M   'P 1'
#
loop_
_entity.id
_entity.type
_entity.pdbx_description
1 polymer ?
#
loop_
_entity_poly.entity_id
_entity_poly.type
_entity_poly.pdbx_seq_one_letter_code
_entity_poly.pdbx_strand_id
1 'polypeptide(L)' 'DGVTAEEISNENKNELFDGQPQIVVPLSNETTAEGQQFILSCEIKSSPKGVISWFRNDERLA' A
#
# COMPACT_ATOMS: atom_id res chain seq x y z
N ASP A 1 -7.46 5.47 45.73
CA ASP A 1 -8.18 5.20 44.48
C ASP A 1 -7.39 5.76 43.31
N GLY A 2 -6.39 4.98 42.88
CA GLY A 2 -5.53 5.33 41.76
C GLY A 2 -6.12 4.76 40.48
N VAL A 3 -6.42 5.63 39.51
CA VAL A 3 -6.69 5.19 38.15
C VAL A 3 -5.34 4.78 37.56
N THR A 4 -5.17 3.48 37.32
CA THR A 4 -4.00 2.91 36.64
C THR A 4 -4.00 3.34 35.17
N ALA A 5 -2.86 3.84 34.71
CA ALA A 5 -2.65 4.39 33.35
C ALA A 5 -2.64 3.34 32.23
N GLU A 6 -3.29 2.19 32.41
CA GLU A 6 -3.21 1.03 31.52
C GLU A 6 -4.56 0.54 30.97
N GLU A 7 -5.66 1.27 31.18
CA GLU A 7 -7.00 0.85 30.73
C GLU A 7 -7.67 1.81 29.74
N ILE A 8 -6.90 2.40 28.80
CA ILE A 8 -7.45 2.89 27.53
C ILE A 8 -6.56 2.36 26.39
N SER A 9 -6.48 1.05 26.26
CA SER A 9 -5.85 0.38 25.11
C SER A 9 -6.88 -0.30 24.21
N ASN A 10 -8.06 0.30 24.04
CA ASN A 10 -9.11 -0.33 23.25
C ASN A 10 -10.12 0.62 22.60
N GLU A 11 -9.66 1.72 22.01
CA GLU A 11 -10.48 2.49 21.07
C GLU A 11 -9.66 2.84 19.80
N ASN A 12 -10.09 2.26 18.67
CA ASN A 12 -9.92 2.75 17.30
C ASN A 12 -8.50 3.06 16.79
N LYS A 13 -7.73 2.01 16.46
CA LYS A 13 -6.57 2.10 15.53
C LYS A 13 -6.97 2.32 14.05
N ASN A 14 -8.10 2.97 13.77
CA ASN A 14 -8.62 3.10 12.40
C ASN A 14 -8.66 4.52 11.82
N GLU A 15 -8.07 5.52 12.48
CA GLU A 15 -8.18 6.92 12.03
C GLU A 15 -6.84 7.68 11.96
N LEU A 16 -5.91 7.22 11.11
CA LEU A 16 -4.73 8.03 10.75
C LEU A 16 -4.40 8.09 9.24
N PHE A 17 -5.25 7.57 8.36
CA PHE A 17 -4.93 7.47 6.91
C PHE A 17 -6.08 7.87 5.97
N ASP A 18 -6.95 8.77 6.38
CA ASP A 18 -8.06 9.21 5.52
C ASP A 18 -7.56 10.27 4.53
N GLY A 19 -6.81 9.86 3.50
CA GLY A 19 -6.36 10.77 2.44
C GLY A 19 -5.19 10.28 1.56
N GLN A 20 -4.20 9.61 2.15
CA GLN A 20 -2.96 9.27 1.44
C GLN A 20 -3.04 7.86 0.82
N PRO A 21 -2.64 7.67 -0.45
CA PRO A 21 -2.51 6.35 -1.05
C PRO A 21 -1.58 5.45 -0.23
N GLN A 22 -2.03 4.23 0.06
CA GLN A 22 -1.26 3.20 0.76
C GLN A 22 -1.12 1.98 -0.12
N ILE A 23 0.10 1.43 -0.21
CA ILE A 23 0.34 0.14 -0.86
C ILE A 23 -0.12 -0.95 0.12
N VAL A 24 -1.18 -1.67 -0.25
CA VAL A 24 -1.74 -2.80 0.51
C VAL A 24 -1.01 -4.10 0.14
N VAL A 25 -0.73 -4.28 -1.15
CA VAL A 25 0.06 -5.40 -1.67
C VAL A 25 1.21 -4.80 -2.50
N PRO A 26 2.47 -4.96 -2.08
CA PRO A 26 3.62 -4.44 -2.81
C PRO A 26 3.92 -5.28 -4.05
N LEU A 27 4.72 -4.72 -4.96
CA LEU A 27 5.26 -5.46 -6.09
C LEU A 27 6.19 -6.58 -5.62
N SER A 28 6.06 -7.74 -6.24
CA SER A 28 6.99 -8.86 -6.10
C SER A 28 7.98 -8.89 -7.27
N ASN A 29 9.15 -9.45 -7.01
CA ASN A 29 10.08 -9.80 -8.08
C ASN A 29 9.53 -11.00 -8.85
N GLU A 30 9.56 -10.93 -10.17
CA GLU A 30 9.16 -12.02 -11.05
C GLU A 30 10.35 -12.47 -11.90
N THR A 31 10.47 -13.77 -12.16
CA THR A 31 11.45 -14.34 -13.10
C THR A 31 10.69 -15.10 -14.16
N THR A 32 10.95 -14.78 -15.43
CA THR A 32 10.27 -15.39 -16.58
C THR A 32 11.29 -15.84 -17.63
N ALA A 33 10.87 -16.76 -18.50
CA ALA A 33 11.67 -17.19 -19.64
C ALA A 33 11.55 -16.20 -20.80
N GLU A 34 12.54 -16.21 -21.70
CA GLU A 34 12.47 -15.42 -22.93
C GLU A 34 11.23 -15.80 -23.76
N GLY A 35 10.54 -14.77 -24.29
CA GLY A 35 9.32 -14.95 -25.07
C GLY A 35 8.05 -15.18 -24.25
N GLN A 36 8.16 -15.36 -22.93
CA GLN A 36 7.00 -15.60 -22.07
C GLN A 36 6.44 -14.30 -21.48
N GLN A 37 5.11 -14.16 -21.50
CA GLN A 37 4.41 -13.04 -20.88
C GLN A 37 4.40 -13.18 -19.35
N PHE A 38 4.47 -12.04 -18.65
CA PHE A 38 4.33 -11.95 -17.20
C PHE A 38 3.48 -10.73 -16.82
N ILE A 39 3.04 -10.67 -15.56
CA ILE A 39 2.24 -9.57 -15.00
C ILE A 39 2.89 -9.13 -13.69
N LEU A 40 3.10 -7.83 -13.54
CA LEU A 40 3.39 -7.22 -12.25
C LEU A 40 2.09 -6.65 -11.68
N SER A 41 1.80 -6.94 -10.42
CA SER A 41 0.57 -6.49 -9.76
C SER A 41 0.86 -5.89 -8.40
N CYS A 42 0.11 -4.84 -8.04
CA CYS A 42 0.10 -4.25 -6.71
C CYS A 42 -1.33 -3.83 -6.36
N GLU A 43 -1.64 -3.75 -5.08
CA GLU A 43 -2.92 -3.27 -4.58
C GLU A 43 -2.70 -1.97 -3.80
N ILE A 44 -3.49 -0.95 -4.13
CA ILE A 44 -3.36 0.39 -3.55
C ILE A 44 -4.72 0.80 -3.01
N LYS A 45 -4.77 1.19 -1.73
CA LYS A 45 -5.92 1.83 -1.12
C LYS A 45 -5.74 3.35 -1.19
N SER A 46 -6.73 4.05 -1.74
CA SER A 46 -6.71 5.52 -1.86
C SER A 46 -8.12 6.08 -1.75
N SER A 47 -8.29 7.11 -0.90
CA SER A 47 -9.50 7.91 -0.79
C SER A 47 -9.09 9.38 -0.65
N PRO A 48 -9.36 10.27 -1.62
CA PRO A 48 -10.07 10.03 -2.88
C PRO A 48 -9.31 9.09 -3.83
N LYS A 49 -9.95 8.69 -4.93
CA LYS A 49 -9.33 7.80 -5.93
C LYS A 49 -8.03 8.42 -6.46
N GLY A 50 -6.91 7.75 -6.24
CA GLY A 50 -5.59 8.18 -6.70
C GLY A 50 -5.32 7.83 -8.16
N VAL A 51 -4.24 8.41 -8.70
CA VAL A 51 -3.69 8.06 -10.02
C VAL A 51 -2.53 7.08 -9.83
N ILE A 52 -2.52 6.00 -10.59
CA ILE A 52 -1.45 5.00 -10.57
C ILE A 52 -0.54 5.27 -11.76
N SER A 53 0.78 5.20 -11.55
CA SER A 53 1.80 5.30 -12.60
C SER A 53 2.87 4.25 -12.35
N TRP A 54 3.32 3.61 -13.41
CA TRP A 54 4.37 2.61 -13.36
C TRP A 54 5.71 3.22 -13.77
N PHE A 55 6.80 2.75 -13.17
CA PHE A 55 8.14 3.22 -13.45
C PHE A 55 9.06 2.03 -13.69
N ARG A 56 9.98 2.17 -14.66
CA ARG A 56 11.07 1.22 -14.91
C ARG A 56 12.37 2.01 -14.92
N ASN A 57 13.27 1.71 -13.98
CA ASN A 57 14.55 2.41 -13.84
C ASN A 57 14.38 3.94 -13.79
N ASP A 58 13.47 4.41 -12.92
CA ASP A 58 13.11 5.82 -12.73
C ASP A 58 12.43 6.53 -13.92
N GLU A 59 12.22 5.82 -15.04
CA GLU A 59 11.45 6.32 -16.18
C GLU A 59 9.98 5.89 -16.07
N ARG A 60 9.06 6.87 -16.19
CA ARG A 60 7.61 6.60 -16.18
C ARG A 60 7.25 5.80 -17.43
N LEU A 61 6.67 4.61 -17.24
CA LEU A 61 6.04 3.86 -18.33
C LEU A 61 4.78 4.62 -18.77
N ALA A 62 4.72 4.93 -20.07
CA ALA A 62 3.66 5.73 -20.69
C ALA A 62 2.28 5.07 -20.59
#